data_AF-A0A259U2H7-F1
#
_entry.id   AF-A0A259U2H7-F1
#
_cell.length_a   1.000
_cell.length_b   1.000
_cell.length_c   1.000
_cell.angle_alpha   90.00
_cell.angle_beta   90.00
_cell.angle_gamma   90.00
#
_symmetry.space_group_name_H-M   'P 1'
#
loop_
_entity.id
_entity.type
_entity.pdbx_description
1 polymer ?
#
loop_
_entity_poly.entity_id
_entity_poly.type
_entity_poly.pdbx_seq_one_letter_code
_entity_poly.pdbx_strand_id
1 'polypeptide(L)'
;MRRLFLVSLALLPAGAVAQSPAVPDSSADDTTARAEWIPYGYSRTYRDIVNETLVLVMRESETAADSLRDPQLGIGKLVVDETLTRTGGYFYDVFFRLWRPPVEASFFSVVISESPLPGQGTLIAIQLDGELIYQARLPIREEEAEEVARQAVIATLRRLPRG
;
A
#
# COMPACT_ATOMS: atom_id res chain seq x y z
N MET A 1 -19.79 7.17 -77.73
CA MET A 1 -20.67 7.40 -76.56
C MET A 1 -19.95 6.97 -75.28
N ARG A 2 -19.47 7.93 -74.47
CA ARG A 2 -19.54 8.00 -72.99
C ARG A 2 -18.56 9.09 -72.53
N ARG A 3 -19.12 10.15 -71.96
CA ARG A 3 -18.43 11.15 -71.14
C ARG A 3 -18.07 10.51 -69.80
N LEU A 4 -17.04 11.00 -69.11
CA LEU A 4 -17.21 11.69 -67.82
C LEU A 4 -15.87 12.14 -67.24
N PHE A 5 -15.91 13.37 -66.74
CA PHE A 5 -14.91 14.10 -65.97
C PHE A 5 -14.77 13.55 -64.54
N LEU A 6 -13.72 14.03 -63.87
CA LEU A 6 -13.70 14.57 -62.48
C LEU A 6 -13.04 13.74 -61.34
N VAL A 7 -12.19 14.49 -60.62
CA VAL A 7 -11.75 14.47 -59.20
C VAL A 7 -10.70 13.45 -58.74
N SER A 8 -9.48 13.99 -58.53
CA SER A 8 -8.65 13.98 -57.30
C SER A 8 -8.84 12.87 -56.26
N LEU A 9 -7.74 12.22 -55.83
CA LEU A 9 -7.30 12.13 -54.42
C LEU A 9 -5.98 11.35 -54.27
N ALA A 10 -5.13 11.85 -53.36
CA ALA A 10 -4.02 11.23 -52.63
C ALA A 10 -2.70 10.87 -53.35
N LEU A 11 -1.60 11.52 -52.91
CA LEU A 11 -0.48 10.84 -52.24
C LEU A 11 0.48 11.85 -51.53
N LEU A 12 0.82 11.56 -50.28
CA LEU A 12 1.98 12.07 -49.50
C LEU A 12 2.82 10.82 -49.15
N PRO A 13 4.08 10.88 -48.66
CA PRO A 13 5.18 11.84 -48.85
C PRO A 13 6.50 11.14 -49.27
N ALA A 14 7.51 11.90 -49.72
CA ALA A 14 8.92 11.48 -49.75
C ALA A 14 9.75 12.78 -49.76
N GLY A 15 10.83 13.01 -49.03
CA GLY A 15 11.69 12.20 -48.17
C GLY A 15 12.95 13.08 -48.02
N ALA A 16 13.26 13.55 -46.81
CA ALA A 16 14.45 14.35 -46.56
C ALA A 16 15.31 13.64 -45.51
N VAL A 17 16.53 13.35 -45.92
CA VAL A 17 17.59 12.64 -45.22
C VAL A 17 17.99 13.36 -43.92
N ALA A 18 17.93 12.66 -42.79
CA ALA A 18 18.58 13.06 -41.56
C ALA A 18 19.85 12.22 -41.37
N GLN A 19 21.00 12.87 -41.47
CA GLN A 19 22.33 12.33 -41.15
C GLN A 19 22.42 11.95 -39.68
N SER A 20 23.01 10.79 -39.41
CA SER A 20 23.38 10.34 -38.07
C SER A 20 24.64 11.07 -37.60
N PRO A 21 24.70 11.66 -36.39
CA PRO A 21 25.95 12.13 -35.84
C PRO A 21 26.70 10.99 -35.14
N ALA A 22 28.00 10.91 -35.43
CA ALA A 22 28.96 9.91 -34.97
C ALA A 22 29.12 9.90 -33.44
N VAL A 23 29.29 8.70 -32.88
CA VAL A 23 29.71 8.47 -31.49
C VAL A 23 31.22 8.73 -31.40
N PRO A 24 31.69 9.71 -30.59
CA PRO A 24 33.11 9.88 -30.36
C PRO A 24 33.65 8.86 -29.36
N ASP A 25 34.88 8.44 -29.64
CA ASP A 25 35.65 7.35 -29.04
C ASP A 25 35.85 7.51 -27.52
N SER A 26 35.64 6.41 -26.78
CA SER A 26 35.71 6.33 -25.32
C SER A 26 37.10 5.83 -24.92
N SER A 27 38.08 6.72 -24.86
CA SER A 27 39.35 6.45 -24.16
C SER A 27 40.15 7.73 -23.90
N ALA A 28 39.79 8.45 -22.84
CA ALA A 28 40.71 9.36 -22.18
C ALA A 28 40.35 9.46 -20.69
N ASP A 29 41.32 9.06 -19.88
CA ASP A 29 41.43 9.23 -18.44
C ASP A 29 41.16 10.69 -18.02
N ASP A 30 40.15 10.91 -17.18
CA ASP A 30 40.00 12.15 -16.41
C ASP A 30 39.53 11.82 -14.99
N THR A 31 40.42 11.15 -14.26
CA THR A 31 40.34 11.11 -12.80
C THR A 31 40.56 12.55 -12.29
N THR A 32 39.57 13.14 -11.63
CA THR A 32 39.46 14.55 -11.15
C THR A 32 38.95 15.61 -12.14
N ALA A 33 37.81 15.35 -12.79
CA ALA A 33 36.95 16.42 -13.27
C ALA A 33 36.53 17.34 -12.10
N ARG A 34 37.05 18.56 -12.08
CA ARG A 34 36.64 19.62 -11.16
C ARG A 34 35.16 19.88 -11.34
N ALA A 35 34.41 20.02 -10.24
CA ALA A 35 32.98 20.31 -10.24
C ALA A 35 32.70 21.57 -11.09
N GLU A 36 32.31 21.36 -12.34
CA GLU A 36 32.07 22.41 -13.30
C GLU A 36 30.61 22.84 -13.17
N TRP A 37 30.40 24.15 -13.05
CA TRP A 37 29.06 24.70 -12.97
C TRP A 37 28.44 24.68 -14.38
N ILE A 38 27.35 23.94 -14.52
CA ILE A 38 26.45 23.97 -15.68
C ILE A 38 25.15 24.69 -15.27
N PRO A 39 24.39 25.27 -16.21
CA PRO A 39 23.19 26.06 -15.90
C PRO A 39 22.08 25.33 -15.13
N TYR A 40 22.26 24.04 -14.85
CA TYR A 40 21.34 23.19 -14.09
C TYR A 40 21.99 22.59 -12.81
N GLY A 41 23.22 22.97 -12.44
CA GLY A 41 23.90 22.48 -11.24
C GLY A 41 25.41 22.24 -11.40
N TYR A 42 26.04 21.60 -10.43
CA TYR A 42 27.43 21.17 -10.54
C TYR A 42 27.51 19.81 -11.22
N SER A 43 28.46 19.60 -12.13
CA SER A 43 28.74 18.28 -12.67
C SER A 43 29.24 17.36 -11.56
N ARG A 44 28.47 16.30 -11.28
CA ARG A 44 28.91 15.18 -10.43
C ARG A 44 29.16 13.98 -11.33
N THR A 45 30.18 13.18 -11.02
CA THR A 45 30.40 11.96 -11.79
C THR A 45 29.32 10.94 -11.45
N TYR A 46 29.02 10.03 -12.39
CA TYR A 46 28.07 8.93 -12.16
C TYR A 46 28.48 8.09 -10.93
N ARG A 47 29.78 7.90 -10.71
CA ARG A 47 30.31 7.18 -9.55
C ARG A 47 30.01 7.89 -8.24
N ASP A 48 30.12 9.21 -8.19
CA ASP A 48 29.85 9.98 -6.97
C ASP A 48 28.36 9.91 -6.59
N ILE A 49 27.48 10.04 -7.57
CA ILE A 49 26.02 9.94 -7.37
C ILE A 49 25.66 8.54 -6.86
N VAL A 50 26.22 7.49 -7.46
CA VAL A 50 25.95 6.10 -7.06
C VAL A 50 26.48 5.81 -5.66
N ASN A 51 27.68 6.27 -5.33
CA ASN A 51 28.26 6.08 -4.00
C ASN A 51 27.48 6.84 -2.92
N GLU A 52 27.06 8.08 -3.20
CA GLU A 52 26.20 8.86 -2.30
C GLU A 52 24.86 8.15 -2.08
N THR A 53 24.26 7.62 -3.15
CA THR A 53 22.99 6.88 -3.06
C THR A 53 23.14 5.59 -2.27
N LEU A 54 24.24 4.84 -2.47
CA LEU A 54 24.53 3.61 -1.73
C LEU A 54 24.72 3.86 -0.23
N VAL A 55 25.43 4.93 0.15
CA VAL A 55 25.65 5.30 1.55
C VAL A 55 24.33 5.67 2.25
N LEU A 56 23.42 6.36 1.55
CA LEU A 56 22.11 6.72 2.10
C LEU A 56 21.22 5.50 2.34
N VAL A 57 21.17 4.56 1.38
CA VAL A 57 20.37 3.33 1.50
C VAL A 57 20.86 2.44 2.65
N MET A 58 22.18 2.34 2.87
CA MET A 58 22.72 1.51 3.94
C MET A 58 22.46 2.11 5.34
N ARG A 59 22.59 3.44 5.49
CA ARG A 59 22.37 4.14 6.78
C ARG A 59 20.92 4.06 7.28
N GLU A 60 19.95 4.04 6.36
CA GLU A 60 18.54 3.91 6.70
C GLU A 60 18.21 2.51 7.24
N SER A 61 18.86 1.47 6.72
CA SER A 61 18.62 0.08 7.13
C SER A 61 19.06 -0.24 8.57
N GLU A 62 20.14 0.38 9.06
CA GLU A 62 20.65 0.14 10.41
C GLU A 62 19.80 0.85 11.49
N THR A 63 19.25 2.03 11.18
CA THR A 63 18.46 2.81 12.16
C THR A 63 17.00 2.37 12.19
N ALA A 64 16.45 1.96 11.04
CA ALA A 64 15.06 1.48 10.93
C ALA A 64 14.83 0.13 11.63
N ALA A 65 15.83 -0.75 11.65
CA ALA A 65 15.68 -2.08 12.26
C ALA A 65 15.48 -2.02 13.79
N ASP A 66 16.06 -1.03 14.47
CA ASP A 66 15.98 -0.87 15.93
C ASP A 66 14.71 -0.12 16.37
N SER A 67 14.29 0.88 15.58
CA SER A 67 13.06 1.63 15.81
C SER A 67 11.79 0.79 15.58
N LEU A 68 11.82 -0.24 14.73
CA LEU A 68 10.73 -1.22 14.58
C LEU A 68 10.53 -2.13 15.81
N ARG A 69 11.47 -2.16 16.75
CA ARG A 69 11.39 -2.99 17.97
C ARG A 69 10.99 -2.20 19.22
N ASP A 70 10.89 -0.89 19.13
CA ASP A 70 10.42 -0.06 20.24
C ASP A 70 8.89 -0.22 20.40
N PRO A 71 8.42 -0.82 21.52
CA PRO A 71 6.98 -0.96 21.78
C PRO A 71 6.25 0.38 21.85
N GLN A 72 6.96 1.49 22.09
CA GLN A 72 6.41 2.85 22.10
C GLN A 72 6.30 3.47 20.71
N LEU A 73 7.03 2.93 19.71
CA LEU A 73 7.01 3.39 18.32
C LEU A 73 6.07 2.56 17.42
N GLY A 74 5.38 1.56 17.99
CA GLY A 74 4.42 0.73 17.28
C GLY A 74 3.14 1.49 16.88
N ILE A 75 2.51 1.09 15.78
CA ILE A 75 1.15 1.54 15.43
C ILE A 75 0.18 0.91 16.44
N GLY A 76 -0.16 1.64 17.51
CA GLY A 76 -1.10 1.19 18.53
C GLY A 76 -2.57 1.38 18.14
N LYS A 77 -3.47 0.60 18.75
CA LYS A 77 -4.93 0.68 18.57
C LYS A 77 -5.38 0.40 17.14
N LEU A 78 -4.79 -0.64 16.53
CA LEU A 78 -5.11 -1.04 15.18
C LEU A 78 -6.36 -1.92 15.17
N VAL A 79 -7.26 -1.66 14.22
CA VAL A 79 -8.37 -2.57 13.87
C VAL A 79 -8.22 -2.91 12.40
N VAL A 80 -8.12 -4.20 12.08
CA VAL A 80 -7.92 -4.72 10.73
C VAL A 80 -9.19 -5.42 10.27
N ASP A 81 -9.63 -5.06 9.07
CA ASP A 81 -10.74 -5.70 8.37
C ASP A 81 -10.24 -6.78 7.40
N GLU A 82 -10.60 -8.03 7.67
CA GLU A 82 -10.40 -9.17 6.77
C GLU A 82 -11.76 -9.81 6.41
N THR A 83 -12.82 -9.00 6.33
CA THR A 83 -14.15 -9.44 5.89
C THR A 83 -14.24 -9.49 4.36
N LEU A 84 -15.11 -10.37 3.86
CA LEU A 84 -15.20 -10.72 2.44
C LEU A 84 -16.62 -10.54 1.89
N THR A 85 -17.65 -10.85 2.68
CA THR A 85 -19.04 -10.78 2.23
C THR A 85 -19.67 -9.44 2.59
N ARG A 86 -20.79 -9.11 1.93
CA ARG A 86 -21.56 -7.91 2.27
C ARG A 86 -21.99 -7.89 3.74
N THR A 87 -22.47 -9.02 4.25
CA THR A 87 -22.88 -9.15 5.66
C THR A 87 -21.68 -9.00 6.59
N GLY A 88 -20.51 -9.57 6.24
CA GLY A 88 -19.26 -9.39 6.99
C GLY A 88 -18.81 -7.93 7.04
N GLY A 89 -18.81 -7.22 5.91
CA GLY A 89 -18.51 -5.78 5.88
C GLY A 89 -19.48 -4.96 6.72
N TYR A 90 -20.78 -5.27 6.67
CA TYR A 90 -21.77 -4.63 7.55
C TYR A 90 -21.48 -4.89 9.04
N PHE A 91 -21.12 -6.12 9.40
CA PHE A 91 -20.69 -6.46 10.76
C PHE A 91 -19.47 -5.62 11.18
N TYR A 92 -18.47 -5.50 10.30
CA TYR A 92 -17.28 -4.69 10.56
C TYR A 92 -17.63 -3.22 10.79
N ASP A 93 -18.46 -2.64 9.93
CA ASP A 93 -18.92 -1.24 10.05
C ASP A 93 -19.61 -0.98 11.40
N VAL A 94 -20.50 -1.89 11.81
CA VAL A 94 -21.20 -1.80 13.10
C VAL A 94 -20.22 -1.93 14.25
N PHE A 95 -19.32 -2.93 14.19
CA PHE A 95 -18.31 -3.15 15.21
C PHE A 95 -17.44 -1.91 15.37
N PHE A 96 -16.86 -1.40 14.29
CA PHE A 96 -15.94 -0.27 14.29
C PHE A 96 -16.62 1.01 14.81
N ARG A 97 -17.89 1.24 14.43
CA ARG A 97 -18.67 2.38 14.93
C ARG A 97 -18.93 2.32 16.45
N LEU A 98 -19.14 1.12 16.99
CA LEU A 98 -19.40 0.91 18.41
C LEU A 98 -18.12 0.76 19.24
N TRP A 99 -16.99 0.48 18.58
CA TRP A 99 -15.70 0.26 19.20
C TRP A 99 -15.20 1.54 19.88
N ARG A 100 -15.12 1.51 21.20
CA ARG A 100 -14.56 2.59 22.03
C ARG A 100 -13.57 2.01 23.03
N PRO A 101 -12.29 1.84 22.65
CA PRO A 101 -11.28 1.32 23.56
C PRO A 101 -11.03 2.31 24.71
N PRO A 102 -10.79 1.84 25.94
CA PRO A 102 -10.43 2.69 27.06
C PRO A 102 -9.11 3.43 26.81
N VAL A 103 -8.93 4.58 27.45
CA VAL A 103 -7.73 5.42 27.26
C VAL A 103 -6.47 4.71 27.77
N GLU A 104 -6.60 3.92 28.83
CA GLU A 104 -5.50 3.17 29.47
C GLU A 104 -4.97 2.03 28.60
N ALA A 105 -5.80 1.45 27.71
CA ALA A 105 -5.37 0.37 26.83
C ALA A 105 -4.39 0.93 25.79
N SER A 106 -3.12 0.66 26.03
CA SER A 106 -1.99 1.07 25.18
C SER A 106 -1.57 -0.13 24.33
N PHE A 107 -1.41 0.08 23.02
CA PHE A 107 -0.93 -0.93 22.05
C PHE A 107 -1.69 -2.26 22.03
N PHE A 108 -2.75 -2.33 21.23
CA PHE A 108 -3.41 -3.57 20.86
C PHE A 108 -3.70 -3.60 19.35
N SER A 109 -3.87 -4.80 18.81
CA SER A 109 -4.36 -5.07 17.46
C SER A 109 -5.61 -5.95 17.53
N VAL A 110 -6.69 -5.50 16.91
CA VAL A 110 -7.90 -6.29 16.71
C VAL A 110 -7.99 -6.69 15.25
N VAL A 111 -8.00 -7.98 14.96
CA VAL A 111 -8.19 -8.50 13.60
C VAL A 111 -9.56 -9.16 13.51
N ILE A 112 -10.38 -8.71 12.57
CA ILE A 112 -11.72 -9.25 12.32
C ILE A 112 -11.66 -10.03 11.01
N SER A 113 -11.68 -11.35 11.15
CA SER A 113 -11.56 -12.30 10.03
C SER A 113 -12.88 -12.98 9.73
N GLU A 114 -13.15 -13.18 8.44
CA GLU A 114 -14.34 -13.84 7.95
C GLU A 114 -14.00 -15.15 7.21
N SER A 115 -14.79 -16.20 7.46
CA SER A 115 -14.77 -17.45 6.70
C SER A 115 -16.17 -17.74 6.14
N PRO A 116 -16.42 -17.45 4.85
CA PRO A 116 -17.69 -17.74 4.19
C PRO A 116 -18.00 -19.23 4.19
N LEU A 117 -19.22 -19.60 4.59
CA LEU A 117 -19.70 -20.99 4.64
C LEU A 117 -20.89 -21.17 3.68
N PRO A 118 -20.67 -21.70 2.46
CA PRO A 118 -21.72 -21.85 1.46
C PRO A 118 -22.98 -22.53 2.04
N GLY A 119 -24.13 -21.89 1.88
CA GLY A 119 -25.44 -22.40 2.34
C GLY A 119 -25.73 -22.23 3.84
N GLN A 120 -24.77 -21.79 4.66
CA GLN A 120 -24.96 -21.66 6.11
C GLN A 120 -24.59 -20.27 6.68
N GLY A 121 -24.37 -19.27 5.83
CA GLY A 121 -23.95 -17.92 6.22
C GLY A 121 -22.43 -17.79 6.27
N THR A 122 -21.90 -17.07 7.24
CA THR A 122 -20.45 -16.86 7.37
C THR A 122 -20.01 -16.96 8.82
N LEU A 123 -18.75 -17.29 9.05
CA LEU A 123 -18.16 -17.38 10.38
C LEU A 123 -17.25 -16.17 10.57
N ILE A 124 -17.48 -15.40 11.63
CA ILE A 124 -16.62 -14.30 12.04
C ILE A 124 -15.76 -14.75 13.21
N ALA A 125 -14.48 -14.42 13.16
CA ALA A 125 -13.52 -14.63 14.22
C ALA A 125 -12.79 -13.31 14.52
N ILE A 126 -12.74 -12.93 15.78
CA ILE A 126 -12.01 -11.76 16.26
C ILE A 126 -10.78 -12.22 17.03
N GLN A 127 -9.64 -11.69 16.63
CA GLN A 127 -8.37 -11.91 17.30
C GLN A 127 -7.90 -10.62 17.96
N LEU A 128 -7.47 -10.71 19.22
CA LEU A 128 -6.81 -9.62 19.93
C LEU A 128 -5.35 -10.01 20.12
N ASP A 129 -4.44 -9.24 19.52
CA ASP A 129 -2.99 -9.49 19.55
C ASP A 129 -2.62 -10.93 19.11
N GLY A 130 -3.37 -11.47 18.13
CA GLY A 130 -3.21 -12.83 17.61
C GLY A 130 -3.90 -13.93 18.42
N GLU A 131 -4.53 -13.62 19.55
CA GLU A 131 -5.33 -14.57 20.32
C GLU A 131 -6.80 -14.54 19.86
N LEU A 132 -7.38 -15.70 19.55
CA LEU A 132 -8.81 -15.80 19.24
C LEU A 132 -9.65 -15.56 20.51
N ILE A 133 -10.41 -14.46 20.52
CA ILE A 133 -11.19 -14.04 21.70
C ILE A 133 -12.70 -14.16 21.51
N TYR A 134 -13.16 -14.18 20.27
CA TYR A 134 -14.57 -14.25 19.93
C TYR A 134 -14.73 -14.95 18.58
N GLN A 135 -15.73 -15.82 18.50
CA GLN A 135 -16.10 -16.48 17.27
C GLN A 135 -17.61 -16.69 17.25
N ALA A 136 -18.26 -16.34 16.14
CA ALA A 136 -19.68 -16.52 15.99
C ALA A 136 -20.07 -16.74 14.52
N ARG A 137 -21.20 -17.42 14.33
CA ARG A 137 -21.84 -17.48 13.02
C ARG A 137 -22.60 -16.18 12.79
N LEU A 138 -22.35 -15.55 11.66
CA LEU A 138 -23.03 -14.36 11.22
C LEU A 138 -24.18 -14.75 10.27
N PRO A 139 -25.43 -14.46 10.65
CA PRO A 139 -26.60 -14.68 9.80
C PRO A 139 -26.67 -13.64 8.69
N ILE A 140 -27.35 -13.97 7.58
CA ILE A 140 -27.43 -13.11 6.39
C ILE A 140 -28.20 -11.81 6.67
N ARG A 141 -29.17 -11.86 7.60
CA ARG A 141 -30.03 -10.72 7.94
C ARG A 141 -29.23 -9.67 8.73
N GLU A 142 -29.23 -8.44 8.23
CA GLU A 142 -28.45 -7.33 8.81
C GLU A 142 -28.85 -7.04 10.28
N GLU A 143 -30.14 -7.13 10.63
CA GLU A 143 -30.63 -6.93 12.01
C GLU A 143 -30.00 -7.90 13.02
N GLU A 144 -29.86 -9.17 12.64
CA GLU A 144 -29.27 -10.19 13.48
C GLU A 144 -27.73 -10.06 13.49
N ALA A 145 -27.12 -9.72 12.35
CA ALA A 145 -25.70 -9.42 12.26
C ALA A 145 -25.30 -8.23 13.15
N GLU A 146 -26.15 -7.22 13.27
CA GLU A 146 -25.93 -6.06 14.15
C GLU A 146 -25.85 -6.49 15.62
N GLU A 147 -26.74 -7.39 16.05
CA GLU A 147 -26.71 -7.92 17.43
C GLU A 147 -25.43 -8.71 17.68
N VAL A 148 -25.00 -9.55 16.73
CA VAL A 148 -23.73 -10.28 16.84
C VAL A 148 -22.55 -9.30 16.96
N ALA A 149 -22.55 -8.20 16.21
CA ALA A 149 -21.53 -7.16 16.30
C ALA A 149 -21.50 -6.48 17.68
N ARG A 150 -22.66 -6.14 18.26
CA ARG A 150 -22.74 -5.60 19.63
C ARG A 150 -22.14 -6.56 20.65
N GLN A 151 -22.48 -7.85 20.57
CA GLN A 151 -21.94 -8.87 21.46
C GLN A 151 -20.42 -9.00 21.31
N ALA A 152 -19.93 -8.95 20.07
CA ALA A 152 -18.52 -9.02 19.76
C ALA A 152 -17.72 -7.84 20.37
N VAL A 153 -18.25 -6.62 20.32
CA VAL A 153 -17.63 -5.44 20.96
C VAL A 153 -17.53 -5.65 22.48
N ILE A 154 -18.61 -6.10 23.11
CA ILE A 154 -18.63 -6.37 24.57
C ILE A 154 -17.59 -7.43 24.95
N ALA A 155 -17.50 -8.51 24.17
CA ALA A 155 -16.52 -9.58 24.38
C ALA A 155 -15.08 -9.04 24.26
N THR A 156 -14.82 -8.23 23.24
CA THR A 156 -13.49 -7.64 22.99
C THR A 156 -13.09 -6.67 24.10
N LEU A 157 -13.99 -5.76 24.51
CA LEU A 157 -13.74 -4.82 25.61
C LEU A 157 -13.48 -5.52 26.94
N ARG A 158 -14.10 -6.69 27.17
CA ARG A 158 -13.87 -7.48 28.38
C ARG A 158 -12.46 -8.09 28.42
N ARG A 159 -11.87 -8.39 27.26
CA ARG A 159 -10.58 -9.05 27.15
C ARG A 159 -9.40 -8.07 27.13
N LEU A 160 -9.64 -6.81 26.79
CA LEU A 160 -8.60 -5.78 26.78
C LEU A 160 -7.86 -5.71 28.14
N PRO A 161 -6.53 -5.59 28.12
CA PRO A 161 -5.76 -5.37 29.34
C PRO A 161 -6.22 -4.06 29.98
N ARG A 162 -6.68 -4.15 31.23
CA ARG A 162 -6.91 -2.99 32.08
C ARG A 162 -5.58 -2.70 32.75
N GLY A 163 -4.99 -1.56 32.41
CA GLY A 163 -3.75 -1.08 33.03
C GLY A 163 -3.88 -0.86 34.53
#